data_AF-V3ZUB0-F1
#
_entry.id   AF-V3ZUB0-F1
#
_cell.length_a   1.000
_cell.length_b   1.000
_cell.length_c   1.000
_cell.angle_alpha   90.00
_cell.angle_beta   90.00
_cell.angle_gamma   90.00
#
_symmetry.space_group_name_H-M   'P 1'
#
loop_
_entity.id
_entity.type
_entity.pdbx_description
1 polymer ?
#
loop_
_entity_poly.entity_id
_entity_poly.type
_entity_poly.pdbx_seq_one_letter_code
_entity_poly.pdbx_strand_id
1 'polypeptide(L)'
;MLPSFGFTQEQVACVCEVLQQGGNIDRLARFLWSLPACEHLHKNESVLKAKCVVAFHRGNFKELYKIMENNQFSPHNHPKLQALWLKAHYIEAEKLRGRPLGAVGKYRIRRKFPLPRTIWDGEETSYCFREKSRTHLREWYTHNPYPSPREKRELSEVTGLTTTQVSNWFKNRRQRDRAADGKDRLVTSLLKYSKFETFLTPLKS
;
A
#
# COMPACT_ATOMS: atom_id res chain seq x y z
N MET A 1 40.97 10.36 -17.27
CA MET A 1 40.79 8.90 -17.28
C MET A 1 40.57 8.45 -15.84
N LEU A 2 39.46 7.79 -15.53
CA LEU A 2 39.28 7.17 -14.21
C LEU A 2 40.14 5.89 -14.17
N PRO A 3 40.94 5.65 -13.11
CA PRO A 3 41.81 4.50 -13.05
C PRO A 3 40.98 3.20 -13.02
N SER A 4 41.36 2.22 -13.83
CA SER A 4 40.77 0.87 -13.85
C SER A 4 41.22 0.11 -12.59
N PHE A 5 40.60 0.40 -11.45
CA PHE A 5 40.71 -0.43 -10.26
C PHE A 5 39.68 -1.56 -10.35
N GLY A 6 40.15 -2.76 -10.66
CA GLY A 6 39.33 -3.97 -10.64
C GLY A 6 39.02 -4.39 -9.20
N PHE A 7 38.01 -3.77 -8.59
CA PHE A 7 37.50 -4.23 -7.31
C PHE A 7 36.83 -5.60 -7.45
N THR A 8 37.00 -6.47 -6.46
CA THR A 8 36.23 -7.72 -6.38
C THR A 8 34.77 -7.44 -6.03
N GLN A 9 33.88 -8.41 -6.22
CA GLN A 9 32.45 -8.23 -5.89
C GLN A 9 32.24 -7.95 -4.39
N GLU A 10 33.03 -8.60 -3.54
CA GLU A 10 32.99 -8.44 -2.08
C GLU A 10 33.45 -7.03 -1.69
N GLN A 11 34.49 -6.51 -2.35
CA GLN A 11 34.98 -5.15 -2.13
C GLN A 11 33.94 -4.12 -2.56
N VAL A 12 33.32 -4.30 -3.73
CA VAL A 12 32.24 -3.40 -4.19
C VAL A 12 31.04 -3.45 -3.26
N ALA A 13 30.64 -4.65 -2.81
CA ALA A 13 29.56 -4.83 -1.85
C ALA A 13 29.87 -4.11 -0.52
N CYS A 14 31.08 -4.30 0.02
CA CYS A 14 31.53 -3.63 1.24
C CYS A 14 31.49 -2.11 1.11
N VAL A 15 32.01 -1.55 0.01
CA VAL A 15 31.96 -0.10 -0.23
C VAL A 15 30.52 0.41 -0.33
N CYS A 16 29.62 -0.35 -0.98
CA CYS A 16 28.20 0.00 -1.03
C CYS A 16 27.58 0.07 0.36
N GLU A 17 27.84 -0.91 1.24
CA GLU A 17 27.31 -0.93 2.60
C GLU A 17 27.85 0.22 3.45
N VAL A 18 29.16 0.48 3.41
CA VAL A 18 29.81 1.56 4.18
C VAL A 18 29.28 2.93 3.76
N LEU A 19 29.16 3.19 2.45
CA LEU A 19 28.64 4.46 1.95
C LEU A 19 27.15 4.66 2.29
N GLN A 20 26.35 3.59 2.30
CA GLN A 20 24.97 3.63 2.75
C GLN A 20 24.85 3.94 4.25
N GLN A 21 25.65 3.29 5.09
CA GLN A 21 25.67 3.52 6.55
C GLN A 21 26.15 4.92 6.91
N GLY A 22 27.15 5.43 6.18
CA GLY A 22 27.67 6.79 6.34
C GLY A 22 26.75 7.89 5.78
N GLY A 23 25.62 7.54 5.16
CA GLY A 23 24.63 8.49 4.64
C GLY A 23 25.10 9.33 3.44
N ASN A 24 26.27 9.05 2.86
CA ASN A 24 26.84 9.82 1.76
C ASN A 24 26.33 9.32 0.40
N ILE A 25 25.04 9.59 0.12
CA ILE A 25 24.34 9.03 -1.03
C ILE A 25 24.87 9.57 -2.37
N ASP A 26 25.37 10.80 -2.42
CA ASP A 26 25.96 11.36 -3.64
C ASP A 26 27.30 10.71 -4.00
N ARG A 27 28.10 10.34 -2.99
CA ARG A 27 29.32 9.55 -3.21
C ARG A 27 28.99 8.13 -3.64
N LEU A 28 27.97 7.51 -3.03
CA LEU A 28 27.45 6.21 -3.45
C LEU A 28 27.00 6.23 -4.91
N ALA A 29 26.28 7.27 -5.32
CA ALA A 29 25.80 7.38 -6.70
C ALA A 29 26.95 7.53 -7.71
N ARG A 30 27.99 8.30 -7.38
CA ARG A 30 29.21 8.41 -8.20
C ARG A 30 29.97 7.09 -8.27
N PHE A 31 30.09 6.40 -7.14
CA PHE A 31 30.73 5.07 -7.09
C PHE A 31 29.99 4.07 -7.98
N LEU A 32 28.66 3.97 -7.86
CA LEU A 32 27.85 3.08 -8.69
C LEU A 32 27.96 3.40 -10.19
N TRP A 33 28.10 4.68 -10.55
CA TRP A 33 28.32 5.10 -11.94
C TRP A 33 29.72 4.74 -12.46
N SER A 34 30.72 4.70 -11.59
CA SER A 34 32.09 4.32 -11.95
C SER A 34 32.33 2.81 -12.07
N LEU A 35 31.35 1.97 -11.69
CA LEU A 35 31.49 0.52 -11.78
C LEU A 35 31.58 0.05 -13.23
N PRO A 36 32.43 -0.95 -13.54
CA PRO A 36 32.50 -1.52 -14.88
C PRO A 36 31.17 -2.21 -15.24
N ALA A 37 30.86 -2.27 -16.55
CA ALA A 37 29.66 -2.90 -17.09
C ALA A 37 29.74 -4.45 -17.04
N CYS A 38 29.94 -5.00 -15.85
CA CYS A 38 29.96 -6.43 -15.59
C CYS A 38 28.59 -6.87 -15.07
N GLU A 39 27.92 -7.77 -15.79
CA GLU A 39 26.57 -8.22 -15.46
C GLU A 39 26.50 -8.85 -14.05
N HIS A 40 27.50 -9.67 -13.70
CA HIS A 40 27.56 -10.34 -12.40
C HIS A 40 27.65 -9.34 -11.23
N LEU A 41 28.43 -8.26 -11.42
CA LEU A 41 28.57 -7.21 -10.42
C LEU A 41 27.25 -6.47 -10.20
N HIS A 42 26.52 -6.19 -11.27
CA HIS A 42 25.25 -5.48 -11.20
C HIS A 42 24.08 -6.33 -10.68
N LYS A 43 24.23 -7.65 -10.61
CA LYS A 43 23.30 -8.58 -9.96
C LYS A 43 23.57 -8.78 -8.47
N ASN A 44 24.70 -8.29 -7.95
CA ASN A 44 25.00 -8.37 -6.52
C ASN A 44 23.93 -7.61 -5.70
N GLU A 45 23.38 -8.26 -4.67
CA GLU A 45 22.31 -7.67 -3.85
C GLU A 45 22.70 -6.33 -3.21
N SER A 46 23.95 -6.17 -2.75
CA SER A 46 24.42 -4.94 -2.12
C SER A 46 24.45 -3.78 -3.11
N VAL A 47 24.84 -4.07 -4.35
CA VAL A 47 24.83 -3.10 -5.47
C VAL A 47 23.40 -2.74 -5.85
N LEU A 48 22.50 -3.72 -5.98
CA LEU A 48 21.09 -3.49 -6.27
C LEU A 48 20.41 -2.68 -5.17
N LYS A 49 20.66 -3.00 -3.90
CA LYS A 49 20.17 -2.25 -2.74
C LYS A 49 20.68 -0.80 -2.75
N ALA A 50 21.98 -0.60 -3.02
CA ALA A 50 22.55 0.73 -3.16
C ALA A 50 21.90 1.53 -4.30
N LYS A 51 21.65 0.90 -5.46
CA LYS A 51 20.91 1.51 -6.58
C LYS A 51 19.49 1.92 -6.15
N CYS A 52 18.77 1.09 -5.39
CA CYS A 52 17.47 1.43 -4.82
C CYS A 52 17.56 2.68 -3.92
N VAL A 53 18.54 2.73 -3.01
CA VAL A 53 18.74 3.89 -2.12
C VAL A 53 19.01 5.17 -2.91
N VAL A 54 19.87 5.11 -3.93
CA VAL A 54 20.19 6.26 -4.80
C VAL A 54 18.97 6.69 -5.61
N ALA A 55 18.22 5.74 -6.19
CA ALA A 55 17.00 6.02 -6.94
C ALA A 55 15.96 6.72 -6.07
N PHE A 56 15.76 6.24 -4.84
CA PHE A 56 14.88 6.85 -3.85
C PHE A 56 15.33 8.29 -3.50
N HIS A 57 16.62 8.51 -3.24
CA HIS A 57 17.16 9.83 -2.90
C HIS A 57 16.97 10.85 -4.02
N ARG A 58 17.13 10.42 -5.28
CA ARG A 58 16.92 11.26 -6.47
C ARG A 58 15.45 11.46 -6.84
N GLY A 59 14.51 10.83 -6.13
CA GLY A 59 13.08 10.84 -6.46
C GLY A 59 12.75 10.07 -7.75
N ASN A 60 13.66 9.24 -8.26
CA ASN A 60 13.40 8.38 -9.41
C ASN A 60 12.71 7.08 -8.95
N PHE A 61 11.46 7.19 -8.56
CA PHE A 61 10.70 6.07 -8.02
C PHE A 61 10.40 4.99 -9.06
N LYS A 62 10.29 5.33 -10.34
CA LYS A 62 10.11 4.34 -11.42
C LYS A 62 11.26 3.34 -11.46
N GLU A 63 12.50 3.82 -11.37
CA GLU A 63 13.67 2.94 -11.35
C GLU A 63 13.74 2.13 -10.05
N LEU A 64 13.38 2.74 -8.91
CA LEU A 64 13.28 2.03 -7.63
C LEU A 64 12.35 0.82 -7.73
N TYR A 65 11.14 1.01 -8.26
CA TYR A 65 10.15 -0.07 -8.42
C TYR A 65 10.66 -1.15 -9.36
N LYS A 66 11.22 -0.74 -10.51
CA LYS A 66 11.79 -1.67 -11.48
C LYS A 66 12.89 -2.55 -10.88
N ILE A 67 13.80 -2.00 -10.08
CA ILE A 67 14.86 -2.79 -9.46
C ILE A 67 14.26 -3.79 -8.45
N MET A 68 13.34 -3.32 -7.61
CA MET A 68 12.72 -4.17 -6.58
C MET A 68 11.88 -5.29 -7.18
N GLU A 69 11.12 -5.04 -8.25
CA GLU A 69 10.23 -6.04 -8.86
C GLU A 69 10.98 -7.11 -9.66
N ASN A 70 12.15 -6.79 -10.21
CA ASN A 70 12.87 -7.68 -11.15
C ASN A 70 14.04 -8.45 -10.52
N ASN A 71 14.36 -8.24 -9.24
CA ASN A 71 15.49 -8.91 -8.58
C ASN A 71 15.04 -9.49 -7.24
N GLN A 72 15.41 -10.74 -6.96
CA GLN A 72 15.17 -11.33 -5.64
C GLN A 72 16.17 -10.80 -4.62
N PHE A 73 15.70 -10.54 -3.41
CA PHE A 73 16.54 -10.11 -2.30
C PHE A 73 16.45 -11.10 -1.15
N SER A 74 17.55 -11.23 -0.43
CA SER A 74 17.60 -12.03 0.78
C SER A 74 16.77 -11.40 1.91
N PRO A 75 16.19 -12.20 2.83
CA PRO A 75 15.30 -11.71 3.89
C PRO A 75 15.88 -10.59 4.77
N HIS A 76 17.19 -10.59 5.01
CA HIS A 76 17.85 -9.55 5.81
C HIS A 76 17.77 -8.14 5.16
N ASN A 77 17.61 -8.07 3.83
CA ASN A 77 17.44 -6.80 3.10
C ASN A 77 15.97 -6.35 3.03
N HIS A 78 15.00 -7.25 3.26
CA HIS A 78 13.57 -6.98 3.08
C HIS A 78 13.08 -5.78 3.90
N PRO A 79 13.34 -5.66 5.22
CA PRO A 79 12.78 -4.55 6.01
C PRO A 79 13.15 -3.17 5.47
N LYS A 80 14.40 -3.02 5.01
CA LYS A 80 14.88 -1.76 4.42
C LYS A 80 14.22 -1.47 3.08
N LEU A 81 14.12 -2.46 2.20
CA LEU A 81 13.53 -2.31 0.87
C LEU A 81 12.02 -2.07 0.94
N GLN A 82 11.31 -2.78 1.82
CA GLN A 82 9.89 -2.57 2.09
C GLN A 82 9.62 -1.15 2.60
N ALA A 83 10.48 -0.61 3.49
CA ALA A 83 10.36 0.76 3.97
C ALA A 83 10.54 1.78 2.83
N LEU A 84 11.49 1.56 1.92
CA LEU A 84 11.69 2.42 0.75
C LEU A 84 10.50 2.37 -0.21
N TRP A 85 10.01 1.17 -0.54
CA TRP A 85 8.83 0.95 -1.38
C TRP A 85 7.60 1.73 -0.85
N LEU A 86 7.29 1.53 0.42
CA LEU A 86 6.15 2.19 1.06
C LEU A 86 6.32 3.70 1.11
N LYS A 87 7.51 4.18 1.49
CA LYS A 87 7.79 5.62 1.59
C LYS A 87 7.73 6.29 0.21
N ALA A 88 8.21 5.64 -0.84
CA ALA A 88 8.16 6.16 -2.22
C ALA A 88 6.70 6.38 -2.66
N HIS A 89 5.85 5.36 -2.51
CA HIS A 89 4.44 5.49 -2.84
C HIS A 89 3.69 6.50 -1.96
N TYR A 90 4.06 6.65 -0.68
CA TYR A 90 3.50 7.71 0.16
C TYR A 90 3.88 9.10 -0.36
N ILE A 91 5.14 9.34 -0.71
CA ILE A 91 5.61 10.62 -1.25
C ILE A 91 4.88 10.97 -2.55
N GLU A 92 4.76 10.01 -3.49
CA GLU A 92 4.03 10.24 -4.74
C GLU A 92 2.57 10.59 -4.49
N ALA A 93 1.91 9.87 -3.58
CA ALA A 93 0.51 10.11 -3.24
C ALA A 93 0.30 11.42 -2.46
N GLU A 94 1.22 11.83 -1.62
CA GLU A 94 1.19 13.12 -0.92
C GLU A 94 1.39 14.27 -1.90
N LYS A 95 2.35 14.15 -2.84
CA LYS A 95 2.60 15.12 -3.90
C LYS A 95 1.37 15.31 -4.79
N LEU A 96 0.70 14.23 -5.18
CA LEU A 96 -0.52 14.29 -5.99
C LEU A 96 -1.70 14.94 -5.24
N ARG A 97 -1.79 14.73 -3.93
CA ARG A 97 -2.90 15.25 -3.10
C ARG A 97 -2.65 16.66 -2.55
N GLY A 98 -1.41 17.15 -2.59
CA GLY A 98 -1.02 18.43 -2.00
C GLY A 98 -1.13 18.49 -0.47
N ARG A 99 -1.27 17.33 0.21
CA ARG A 99 -1.37 17.27 1.68
C ARG A 99 -0.86 15.94 2.24
N PRO A 100 -0.38 15.91 3.51
CA PRO A 100 0.09 14.69 4.15
C PRO A 100 -0.96 13.56 4.20
N LEU A 101 -0.49 12.32 4.15
CA LEU A 101 -1.33 11.13 4.29
C LEU A 101 -1.55 10.80 5.78
N GLY A 102 -2.81 10.81 6.19
CA GLY A 102 -3.23 10.20 7.45
C GLY A 102 -3.23 8.66 7.38
N ALA A 103 -3.54 8.01 8.51
CA ALA A 103 -3.50 6.54 8.64
C ALA A 103 -4.33 5.79 7.58
N VAL A 104 -5.55 6.28 7.28
CA VAL A 104 -6.43 5.69 6.25
C VAL A 104 -5.84 5.86 4.85
N GLY A 105 -5.19 7.01 4.59
CA GLY A 105 -4.50 7.25 3.33
C GLY A 105 -3.37 6.25 3.11
N LYS A 106 -2.49 6.09 4.11
CA LYS A 106 -1.39 5.10 4.07
C LYS A 106 -1.91 3.67 3.91
N TYR A 107 -3.01 3.31 4.59
CA TYR A 107 -3.67 2.02 4.39
C TYR A 107 -4.12 1.78 2.94
N ARG A 108 -4.77 2.77 2.32
CA ARG A 108 -5.22 2.67 0.92
C ARG A 108 -4.03 2.49 -0.04
N ILE A 109 -2.91 3.17 0.21
CA ILE A 109 -1.70 3.04 -0.60
C ILE A 109 -1.11 1.63 -0.48
N ARG A 110 -0.95 1.10 0.74
CA ARG A 110 -0.48 -0.29 0.95
C ARG A 110 -1.36 -1.33 0.24
N ARG A 111 -2.67 -1.07 0.16
CA ARG A 111 -3.64 -1.94 -0.51
C ARG A 111 -3.59 -1.83 -2.03
N LYS A 112 -3.30 -0.65 -2.57
CA LYS A 112 -3.19 -0.38 -4.01
C LYS A 112 -1.85 -0.85 -4.58
N PHE A 113 -0.78 -0.74 -3.80
CA PHE A 113 0.58 -1.10 -4.18
C PHE A 113 1.16 -2.08 -3.14
N PRO A 114 0.77 -3.37 -3.19
CA PRO A 114 1.30 -4.38 -2.29
C PRO A 114 2.81 -4.55 -2.49
N LEU A 115 3.49 -5.10 -1.48
CA LEU A 115 4.91 -5.40 -1.58
C LEU A 115 5.13 -6.50 -2.65
N PRO A 116 6.12 -6.34 -3.55
CA PRO A 116 6.44 -7.38 -4.52
C PRO A 116 7.06 -8.61 -3.82
N ARG A 117 6.81 -9.80 -4.36
CA ARG A 117 7.28 -11.10 -3.83
C ARG A 117 8.81 -11.20 -3.72
N THR A 118 9.52 -10.37 -4.43
CA THR A 118 10.99 -10.24 -4.41
C THR A 118 11.55 -9.66 -3.11
N ILE A 119 10.75 -8.90 -2.36
CA ILE A 119 11.12 -8.29 -1.07
C ILE A 119 10.16 -8.68 0.05
N TRP A 120 9.34 -9.71 -0.16
CA TRP A 120 8.32 -10.16 0.78
C TRP A 120 7.96 -11.64 0.55
N ASP A 121 7.99 -12.41 1.63
CA ASP A 121 7.69 -13.85 1.70
C ASP A 121 6.23 -14.20 1.40
N GLY A 122 5.32 -13.23 1.48
CA GLY A 122 3.94 -13.42 1.06
C GLY A 122 2.94 -13.73 2.16
N GLU A 123 3.31 -13.57 3.42
CA GLU A 123 2.38 -13.76 4.55
C GLU A 123 1.32 -12.65 4.59
N GLU A 124 0.24 -12.80 3.81
CA GLU A 124 -0.86 -11.84 3.81
C GLU A 124 -1.50 -11.72 5.21
N THR A 125 -1.43 -10.52 5.78
CA THR A 125 -2.31 -10.18 6.91
C THR A 125 -3.74 -10.06 6.40
N SER A 126 -4.55 -11.10 6.59
CA SER A 126 -5.98 -11.02 6.30
C SER A 126 -6.66 -10.07 7.29
N TYR A 127 -7.02 -8.88 6.79
CA TYR A 127 -7.78 -7.88 7.56
C TYR A 127 -9.27 -8.21 7.62
N CYS A 128 -9.73 -9.19 6.86
CA CYS A 128 -11.10 -9.67 6.89
C CYS A 128 -11.24 -10.70 8.00
N PHE A 129 -12.30 -10.59 8.80
CA PHE A 129 -12.65 -11.65 9.75
C PHE A 129 -12.87 -12.97 8.99
N ARG A 130 -12.61 -14.09 9.66
CA ARG A 130 -12.91 -15.43 9.13
C ARG A 130 -14.37 -15.50 8.69
N GLU A 131 -14.66 -16.28 7.65
CA GLU A 131 -16.02 -16.37 7.08
C GLU A 131 -17.06 -16.69 8.16
N LYS A 132 -16.78 -17.67 9.03
CA LYS A 132 -17.64 -18.03 10.17
C LYS A 132 -18.02 -16.82 11.04
N SER A 133 -17.04 -16.00 11.43
CA SER A 133 -17.27 -14.79 12.23
C SER A 133 -18.08 -13.74 11.45
N ARG A 134 -17.86 -13.61 10.13
CA ARG A 134 -18.63 -12.70 9.28
C ARG A 134 -20.09 -13.12 9.16
N THR A 135 -20.37 -14.41 9.03
CA THR A 135 -21.73 -14.96 8.95
C THR A 135 -22.50 -14.66 10.23
N HIS A 136 -21.94 -14.97 11.40
CA HIS A 136 -22.59 -14.69 12.70
C HIS A 136 -22.91 -13.20 12.88
N LEU A 137 -21.97 -12.30 12.53
CA LEU A 137 -22.20 -10.86 12.63
C LEU A 137 -23.30 -10.37 11.67
N ARG A 138 -23.38 -10.94 10.46
CA ARG A 138 -24.43 -10.60 9.47
C ARG A 138 -25.80 -11.07 9.91
N GLU A 139 -25.91 -12.32 10.37
CA GLU A 139 -27.15 -12.89 10.91
C GLU A 139 -27.62 -12.11 12.13
N TRP A 140 -26.73 -11.75 13.05
CA TRP A 140 -27.13 -10.92 14.18
C TRP A 140 -27.65 -9.55 13.72
N TYR A 141 -26.96 -8.93 12.76
CA TYR A 141 -27.31 -7.59 12.27
C TYR A 141 -28.71 -7.51 11.66
N THR A 142 -29.18 -8.58 11.00
CA THR A 142 -30.56 -8.60 10.47
C THR A 142 -31.62 -8.60 11.56
N HIS A 143 -31.29 -9.11 12.75
CA HIS A 143 -32.18 -9.13 13.91
C HIS A 143 -32.06 -7.84 14.73
N ASN A 144 -30.84 -7.43 15.06
CA ASN A 144 -30.56 -6.26 15.88
C ASN A 144 -29.30 -5.49 15.39
N PRO A 145 -29.45 -4.35 14.70
CA PRO A 145 -28.32 -3.54 14.23
C PRO A 145 -27.65 -2.69 15.33
N TYR A 146 -28.19 -2.66 16.55
CA TYR A 146 -27.69 -1.88 17.68
C TYR A 146 -27.52 -2.76 18.94
N PRO A 147 -26.56 -3.71 18.95
CA PRO A 147 -26.33 -4.56 20.11
C PRO A 147 -25.84 -3.74 21.32
N SER A 148 -26.35 -4.08 22.49
CA SER A 148 -25.97 -3.57 23.80
C SER A 148 -24.54 -3.99 24.20
N PRO A 149 -23.96 -3.39 25.27
CA PRO A 149 -22.64 -3.79 25.77
C PRO A 149 -22.53 -5.26 26.19
N ARG A 150 -23.65 -5.87 26.58
CA ARG A 150 -23.71 -7.30 26.93
C ARG A 150 -23.72 -8.16 25.67
N GLU A 151 -24.61 -7.87 24.72
CA GLU A 151 -24.68 -8.61 23.44
C GLU A 151 -23.38 -8.51 22.64
N LYS A 152 -22.67 -7.37 22.73
CA LYS A 152 -21.33 -7.23 22.13
C LYS A 152 -20.28 -8.15 22.76
N ARG A 153 -20.39 -8.46 24.06
CA ARG A 153 -19.51 -9.42 24.74
C ARG A 153 -19.85 -10.85 24.30
N GLU A 154 -21.13 -11.19 24.24
CA GLU A 154 -21.59 -12.49 23.73
C GLU A 154 -21.13 -12.71 22.26
N LEU A 155 -21.29 -11.70 21.39
CA LEU A 155 -20.78 -11.74 20.02
C LEU A 155 -19.25 -11.86 19.96
N SER A 156 -18.53 -11.22 20.87
CA SER A 156 -17.07 -11.31 20.98
C SER A 156 -16.63 -12.75 21.30
N GLU A 157 -17.30 -13.38 22.26
CA GLU A 157 -17.06 -14.78 22.66
C GLU A 157 -17.36 -15.76 21.52
N VAL A 158 -18.51 -15.62 20.87
CA VAL A 158 -18.93 -16.53 19.78
C VAL A 158 -18.07 -16.38 18.53
N THR A 159 -17.69 -15.15 18.18
CA THR A 159 -16.95 -14.88 16.93
C THR A 159 -15.43 -14.98 17.08
N GLY A 160 -14.92 -15.03 18.32
CA GLY A 160 -13.49 -14.95 18.63
C GLY A 160 -12.86 -13.58 18.33
N LEU A 161 -13.69 -12.54 18.12
CA LEU A 161 -13.26 -11.17 17.86
C LEU A 161 -13.24 -10.39 19.17
N THR A 162 -12.47 -9.30 19.25
CA THR A 162 -12.55 -8.39 20.39
C THR A 162 -13.85 -7.58 20.37
N THR A 163 -14.34 -7.17 21.54
CA THR A 163 -15.51 -6.29 21.67
C THR A 163 -15.38 -4.98 20.88
N THR A 164 -14.16 -4.46 20.73
CA THR A 164 -13.84 -3.30 19.88
C THR A 164 -14.02 -3.64 18.39
N GLN A 165 -13.54 -4.79 17.92
CA GLN A 165 -13.73 -5.25 16.54
C GLN A 165 -15.22 -5.43 16.21
N VAL A 166 -15.99 -6.05 17.11
CA VAL A 166 -17.45 -6.18 16.99
C VAL A 166 -18.10 -4.79 16.92
N SER A 167 -17.78 -3.90 17.86
CA SER A 167 -18.33 -2.53 17.87
C SER A 167 -18.05 -1.76 16.58
N ASN A 168 -16.81 -1.85 16.07
CA ASN A 168 -16.40 -1.22 14.83
C ASN A 168 -17.13 -1.83 13.61
N TRP A 169 -17.33 -3.15 13.59
CA TRP A 169 -18.05 -3.82 12.51
C TRP A 169 -19.48 -3.31 12.39
N PHE A 170 -20.23 -3.25 13.50
CA PHE A 170 -21.62 -2.76 13.52
C PHE A 170 -21.69 -1.28 13.12
N LYS A 171 -20.77 -0.44 13.64
CA LYS A 171 -20.66 0.97 13.25
C LYS A 171 -20.45 1.11 11.74
N ASN A 172 -19.48 0.37 11.19
CA ASN A 172 -19.13 0.42 9.77
C ASN A 172 -20.26 -0.14 8.88
N ARG A 173 -20.99 -1.17 9.33
CA ARG A 173 -22.14 -1.72 8.59
C ARG A 173 -23.26 -0.68 8.47
N ARG A 174 -23.65 -0.04 9.57
CA ARG A 174 -24.66 1.05 9.55
C ARG A 174 -24.22 2.27 8.73
N GLN A 175 -22.93 2.56 8.66
CA GLN A 175 -22.42 3.63 7.78
C GLN A 175 -22.57 3.25 6.30
N ARG A 176 -22.30 2.00 5.93
CA ARG A 176 -22.48 1.51 4.55
C ARG A 176 -23.94 1.52 4.13
N ASP A 177 -24.84 1.10 5.01
CA ASP A 177 -26.28 1.04 4.70
C ASP A 177 -26.83 2.47 4.46
N ARG A 178 -26.51 3.43 5.34
CA ARG A 178 -26.87 4.85 5.11
C ARG A 178 -26.30 5.43 3.81
N ALA A 179 -25.07 5.04 3.44
CA ALA A 179 -24.46 5.50 2.20
C ALA A 179 -25.13 4.87 0.97
N ALA A 180 -25.60 3.63 1.06
CA ALA A 180 -26.38 2.96 0.02
C ALA A 180 -27.76 3.61 -0.14
N ASP A 181 -28.47 3.85 0.98
CA ASP A 181 -29.78 4.51 0.98
C ASP A 181 -29.70 5.94 0.41
N GLY A 182 -28.64 6.68 0.72
CA GLY A 182 -28.40 8.02 0.17
C GLY A 182 -28.16 8.00 -1.35
N LYS A 183 -27.52 6.96 -1.87
CA LYS A 183 -27.29 6.78 -3.32
C LYS A 183 -28.57 6.38 -4.05
N ASP A 184 -29.38 5.50 -3.46
CA ASP A 184 -30.68 5.11 -4.01
C ASP A 184 -31.67 6.27 -4.04
N ARG A 185 -31.67 7.15 -3.04
CA ARG A 185 -32.46 8.39 -3.07
C ARG A 185 -32.00 9.34 -4.17
N LEU A 186 -30.69 9.47 -4.39
CA LEU A 186 -30.16 10.31 -5.47
C LEU A 186 -30.54 9.75 -6.85
N VAL A 187 -30.40 8.43 -7.05
CA VAL A 187 -30.79 7.75 -8.29
C VAL A 187 -32.30 7.86 -8.52
N THR A 188 -33.12 7.64 -7.49
CA THR A 188 -34.58 7.81 -7.58
C THR A 188 -34.97 9.26 -7.89
N SER A 189 -34.27 10.23 -7.30
CA SER A 189 -34.48 11.65 -7.57
C SER A 189 -34.12 12.00 -9.02
N LEU A 190 -32.97 11.50 -9.51
CA LEU A 190 -32.54 11.69 -10.90
C LEU A 190 -33.50 11.02 -11.91
N LEU A 191 -33.99 9.81 -11.60
CA LEU A 191 -35.00 9.14 -12.44
C LEU A 191 -36.34 9.88 -12.44
N LYS A 192 -36.74 10.49 -11.31
CA LYS A 192 -37.91 11.37 -11.26
C LYS A 192 -37.71 12.64 -12.07
N TYR A 193 -36.52 13.26 -11.99
CA TYR A 193 -36.17 14.44 -12.75
C TYR A 193 -36.15 14.17 -14.27
N SER A 194 -35.54 13.06 -14.69
CA SER A 194 -35.49 12.63 -16.09
C SER A 194 -36.88 12.27 -16.64
N LYS A 195 -37.77 11.66 -15.84
CA LYS A 195 -39.18 11.46 -16.23
C LYS A 195 -39.95 12.77 -16.34
N PHE A 196 -39.61 13.80 -15.59
CA PHE A 196 -40.25 15.12 -15.69
C PHE A 196 -39.84 15.86 -16.97
N GLU A 197 -38.58 15.75 -17.41
CA GLU A 197 -38.12 16.33 -18.68
C GLU A 197 -38.75 15.67 -19.92
N THR A 198 -39.11 14.38 -19.86
CA THR A 198 -39.79 13.71 -20.98
C THR A 198 -41.22 14.18 -21.26
N PHE A 199 -41.83 14.98 -20.38
CA PHE A 199 -43.17 15.59 -20.59
C PHE A 199 -43.13 17.06 -21.01
N LEU A 200 -41.95 17.64 -21.20
CA LEU A 200 -41.75 19.02 -21.66
C LEU A 200 -41.06 19.03 -23.03
N THR A 201 -41.62 18.33 -24.03
CA THR A 201 -41.33 18.64 -25.43
C THR A 201 -42.27 19.76 -25.89
N PRO A 202 -41.75 20.89 -26.41
CA PRO A 202 -42.62 21.96 -26.90
C PRO A 202 -43.37 21.50 -28.16
N LEU A 203 -44.68 21.75 -28.21
CA LEU A 203 -45.42 21.83 -29.47
C LEU A 203 -44.66 22.79 -30.40
N LYS A 204 -44.04 22.24 -31.44
CA LYS A 204 -43.58 23.04 -32.57
C LYS A 204 -44.78 23.26 -33.49
N SER A 205 -45.17 24.52 -33.57
CA SER A 205 -45.97 25.15 -34.64
C SER A 205 -45.35 24.93 -36.02
#